data_AF-A0A151RHQ0-F1
#
_entry.id   AF-A0A151RHQ0-F1
#
_cell.length_a   1.000
_cell.length_b   1.000
_cell.length_c   1.000
_cell.angle_alpha   90.00
_cell.angle_beta   90.00
_cell.angle_gamma   90.00
#
_symmetry.space_group_name_H-M   'P 1'
#
loop_
_entity.id
_entity.type
_entity.pdbx_description
1 polymer ?
#
loop_
_entity_poly.entity_id
_entity_poly.type
_entity_poly.pdbx_seq_one_letter_code
_entity_poly.pdbx_strand_id
1 'polypeptide(L)' 'MLNSMGMEVSESFLVQFILNTLPVEFGQFQVNYNTLKDKWNFQELRNMLNKEE' A
#
# COMPACT_ATOMS: atom_id res chain seq x y z
N MET A 1 -23.57 5.57 -12.09
CA MET A 1 -23.78 5.74 -10.63
C MET A 1 -22.50 5.49 -9.80
N LEU A 2 -21.57 4.62 -10.23
CA LEU A 2 -20.28 4.43 -9.54
C LEU A 2 -19.24 5.52 -9.88
N ASN A 3 -19.17 5.98 -11.13
CA ASN A 3 -18.26 7.09 -11.52
C ASN A 3 -18.68 8.48 -11.01
N SER A 4 -19.84 8.60 -10.36
CA SER A 4 -20.40 9.90 -9.91
C SER A 4 -20.06 10.26 -8.48
N MET A 5 -19.43 9.37 -7.70
CA MET A 5 -19.04 9.68 -6.31
C MET A 5 -17.75 10.47 -6.19
N GLY A 6 -16.97 10.64 -7.28
CA GLY A 6 -15.85 11.59 -7.32
C GLY A 6 -14.83 11.44 -6.19
N MET A 7 -14.74 10.27 -5.55
CA MET A 7 -13.67 10.00 -4.60
C MET A 7 -12.46 9.66 -5.44
N GLU A 8 -11.64 10.67 -5.74
CA GLU A 8 -10.23 10.42 -6.04
C GLU A 8 -9.67 9.62 -4.87
N VAL A 9 -9.57 8.31 -5.05
CA VAL A 9 -8.90 7.46 -4.08
C VAL A 9 -7.45 7.89 -4.12
N SER A 10 -7.01 8.57 -3.06
CA SER A 10 -5.64 9.06 -2.99
C SER A 10 -4.69 7.87 -3.06
N GLU A 11 -3.57 8.04 -3.76
CA GLU A 11 -2.57 6.99 -3.89
C GLU A 11 -2.08 6.51 -2.51
N SER A 12 -1.99 7.44 -1.55
CA SER A 12 -1.69 7.15 -0.14
C SER A 12 -2.74 6.23 0.51
N PHE A 13 -4.03 6.42 0.20
CA PHE A 13 -5.09 5.54 0.70
C PHE A 13 -4.97 4.14 0.08
N LEU A 14 -4.70 4.03 -1.22
CA LEU A 14 -4.48 2.72 -1.86
C LEU A 14 -3.30 1.97 -1.25
N VAL A 15 -2.19 2.67 -1.01
CA VAL A 15 -1.01 2.08 -0.37
C VAL A 15 -1.35 1.59 1.04
N GLN A 16 -2.02 2.41 1.85
CA GLN A 16 -2.46 1.98 3.18
C GLN A 16 -3.47 0.85 3.14
N PHE A 17 -4.40 0.86 2.19
CA PHE A 17 -5.40 -0.19 2.02
C PHE A 17 -4.71 -1.52 1.73
N ILE A 18 -3.81 -1.56 0.73
CA ILE A 18 -3.04 -2.76 0.38
C ILE A 18 -2.29 -3.27 1.60
N LEU A 19 -1.51 -2.39 2.25
CA LEU A 19 -0.76 -2.74 3.45
C LEU A 19 -1.64 -3.37 4.52
N ASN A 20 -2.79 -2.78 4.83
CA ASN A 20 -3.72 -3.31 5.84
C ASN A 20 -4.41 -4.62 5.42
N THR A 21 -4.58 -4.85 4.11
CA THR A 21 -5.16 -6.10 3.59
C THR A 21 -4.14 -7.22 3.39
N LEU A 22 -2.84 -6.93 3.48
CA LEU A 22 -1.82 -7.96 3.31
C LEU A 22 -1.95 -9.05 4.38
N PRO A 23 -1.70 -10.32 4.02
CA PRO A 23 -1.63 -11.43 4.97
C PRO A 23 -0.60 -11.16 6.07
N VAL A 24 -0.79 -11.77 7.25
CA VAL A 24 0.13 -11.63 8.40
C VAL A 24 1.56 -12.10 8.08
N GLU A 25 1.69 -12.92 7.05
CA GLU A 25 2.95 -13.41 6.46
C GLU A 25 3.84 -12.25 6.00
N PHE A 26 3.23 -11.16 5.53
CA PHE A 26 3.88 -9.90 5.18
C PHE A 26 3.96 -8.93 6.38
N GLY A 27 3.86 -9.42 7.62
CA GLY A 27 3.97 -8.59 8.82
C GLY A 27 5.30 -7.84 8.88
N GLN A 28 6.38 -8.45 8.39
CA GLN A 28 7.69 -7.79 8.27
C GLN A 28 7.66 -6.63 7.26
N PHE A 29 6.98 -6.80 6.13
CA PHE A 29 6.76 -5.76 5.11
C PHE A 29 6.05 -4.53 5.71
N GLN A 30 4.98 -4.75 6.48
CA GLN A 30 4.25 -3.67 7.15
C GLN A 30 5.14 -2.92 8.16
N VAL A 31 5.94 -3.64 8.95
CA VAL A 31 6.88 -3.04 9.91
C VAL A 31 7.97 -2.23 9.19
N ASN A 32 8.53 -2.77 8.10
CA ASN A 32 9.47 -2.06 7.24
C ASN A 32 8.86 -0.76 6.69
N TYR A 33 7.63 -0.83 6.17
CA TYR A 33 6.90 0.36 5.72
C TYR A 33 6.64 1.38 6.82
N ASN A 34 6.32 0.93 8.04
CA ASN A 34 6.05 1.81 9.17
C ASN A 34 7.30 2.52 9.70
N THR A 35 8.48 1.90 9.57
CA THR A 35 9.76 2.49 9.98
C THR A 35 10.36 3.44 8.92
N LEU A 36 9.90 3.34 7.67
CA LEU A 36 10.28 4.26 6.61
C LEU A 36 9.70 5.67 6.85
N LYS A 37 10.60 6.66 6.89
CA LYS A 37 10.24 8.09 6.96
C LYS A 37 9.64 8.58 5.65
N ASP A 38 10.20 8.15 4.53
CA ASP A 38 9.64 8.39 3.20
C ASP A 38 8.70 7.25 2.83
N LYS A 39 7.42 7.60 2.68
CA LYS A 39 6.37 6.64 2.35
C LYS A 39 6.44 6.29 0.86
N TRP A 40 6.49 5.00 0.56
CA TRP A 40 6.48 4.52 -0.82
C TRP A 40 5.19 4.93 -1.54
N ASN A 41 5.37 5.28 -2.82
CA ASN A 41 4.25 5.41 -3.76
C ASN A 41 3.73 4.02 -4.18
N PHE A 42 2.63 3.97 -4.93
CA PHE A 42 2.00 2.71 -5.33
C PHE A 42 2.93 1.84 -6.19
N GLN A 43 3.73 2.45 -7.07
CA GLN A 43 4.69 1.73 -7.90
C GLN A 43 5.80 1.09 -7.07
N GLU A 44 6.36 1.83 -6.12
CA GLU A 44 7.39 1.33 -5.21
C GLU A 44 6.86 0.21 -4.33
N LEU A 45 5.68 0.39 -3.73
CA LEU A 45 5.01 -0.65 -2.94
C LEU A 45 4.86 -1.94 -3.75
N ARG A 46 4.36 -1.84 -4.99
CA ARG A 46 4.20 -2.98 -5.88
C ARG A 46 5.52 -3.67 -6.20
N ASN A 47 6.57 -2.89 -6.45
CA ASN A 47 7.91 -3.43 -6.71
C ASN A 47 8.50 -4.14 -5.49
N MET A 48 8.23 -3.65 -4.28
CA MET A 48 8.72 -4.28 -3.05
C MET A 48 7.92 -5.54 -2.72
N LEU A 49 6.60 -5.54 -2.94
CA LEU A 49 5.77 -6.74 -2.81
C LEU A 49 6.23 -7.87 -3.74
N ASN A 50 6.49 -7.57 -5.01
CA ASN A 50 7.02 -8.55 -5.98
C ASN A 50 8.42 -9.10 -5.62
N LYS A 51 9.15 -8.48 -4.68
CA LYS A 51 10.45 -8.98 -4.20
C LYS A 51 10.31 -9.87 -2.95
N GLU A 52 9.20 -9.75 -2.23
CA GLU A 52 8.90 -10.57 -1.04
C GLU A 52 7.99 -11.78 -1.35
N GLU A 53 7.38 -11.83 -2.56
CA GLU A 53 6.85 -13.06 -3.17
C GLU A 53 7.97 -14.02 -3.59
#